data_AF-A0A183TNS2-F1
#
_entry.id   AF-A0A183TNS2-F1
#
_cell.length_a   1.000
_cell.length_b   1.000
_cell.length_c   1.000
_cell.angle_alpha   90.00
_cell.angle_beta   90.00
_cell.angle_gamma   90.00
#
_symmetry.space_group_name_H-M   'P 1'
#
loop_
_entity.id
_entity.type
_entity.pdbx_description
1 polymer ?
#
loop_
_entity_poly.entity_id
_entity_poly.type
_entity_poly.pdbx_seq_one_letter_code
_entity_poly.pdbx_strand_id
1 'polypeptide(L)'
;MQAATRVATTTVHDLLFANDCALNAVTEEEMQRSMDIFAAGCANFGLTISTAETAVMHQPPTSAENNAPRINVNGSQFKNREHFAYLRSRLSRNTRIDDEVAQRISKAC
;
A
#
# COMPACT_ATOMS: atom_id res chain seq x y z
N MET A 1 18.07 -4.12 -47.67
CA MET A 1 18.73 -4.61 -46.44
C MET A 1 17.65 -4.84 -45.40
N GLN A 2 17.49 -6.07 -44.91
CA GLN A 2 16.49 -6.41 -43.90
C GLN A 2 17.25 -6.66 -42.59
N ALA A 3 16.99 -5.84 -41.56
CA ALA A 3 17.63 -5.98 -40.26
C ALA A 3 16.85 -7.01 -39.43
N ALA A 4 17.51 -8.07 -39.00
CA ALA A 4 16.93 -9.09 -38.13
C ALA A 4 17.08 -8.64 -36.67
N THR A 5 15.96 -8.34 -36.01
CA THR A 5 15.94 -8.00 -34.58
C THR A 5 15.89 -9.29 -33.76
N ARG A 6 16.95 -9.59 -33.00
CA ARG A 6 16.96 -10.70 -32.03
C ARG A 6 16.38 -10.21 -30.71
N VAL A 7 15.18 -10.68 -30.38
CA VAL A 7 14.59 -10.51 -29.04
C VAL A 7 15.09 -11.66 -28.16
N ALA A 8 15.69 -11.36 -27.02
CA ALA A 8 16.13 -12.34 -26.05
C ALA A 8 15.24 -12.27 -24.81
N THR A 9 14.63 -13.40 -24.45
CA THR A 9 13.82 -13.53 -23.24
C THR A 9 14.76 -13.85 -22.08
N THR A 10 14.90 -12.91 -21.16
CA THR A 10 15.64 -13.08 -19.91
C THR A 10 14.65 -13.47 -18.80
N THR A 11 14.87 -14.64 -18.20
CA THR A 11 14.09 -15.12 -17.06
C THR A 11 14.76 -14.61 -15.79
N VAL A 12 14.14 -13.67 -15.09
CA VAL A 12 14.67 -13.18 -13.81
C VAL A 12 14.30 -14.21 -12.74
N HIS A 13 15.29 -14.99 -12.30
CA HIS A 13 15.08 -16.17 -11.44
C HIS A 13 14.90 -15.85 -9.95
N ASP A 14 15.30 -14.67 -9.49
CA ASP A 14 15.10 -14.21 -8.11
C ASP A 14 15.01 -12.68 -8.09
N LEU A 15 13.80 -12.13 -8.11
CA LEU A 15 13.60 -10.80 -7.54
C LEU A 15 13.51 -10.99 -6.02
N LEU A 16 14.59 -10.70 -5.29
CA LEU A 16 14.56 -10.44 -3.85
C LEU A 16 13.77 -9.15 -3.60
N PHE A 17 12.47 -9.19 -3.84
CA PHE A 17 11.56 -8.09 -3.51
C PHE A 17 11.16 -8.21 -2.04
N ALA A 18 11.05 -7.08 -1.35
CA ALA A 18 10.35 -7.07 -0.08
C ALA A 18 8.93 -7.62 -0.32
N ASN A 19 8.49 -8.55 0.52
CA ASN A 19 7.15 -9.13 0.42
C ASN A 19 6.05 -8.10 0.75
N ASP A 20 6.42 -6.94 1.31
CA ASP A 20 5.55 -5.84 1.65
C ASP A 20 5.91 -4.54 0.92
N CYS A 21 4.88 -3.75 0.61
CA CYS A 21 5.02 -2.41 0.06
C CYS A 21 4.01 -1.48 0.75
N ALA A 22 4.41 -0.25 1.01
CA ALA A 22 3.54 0.79 1.54
C ALA A 22 3.40 1.91 0.50
N LEU A 23 2.16 2.17 0.07
CA LEU A 23 1.81 3.28 -0.81
C LEU A 23 1.23 4.43 0.02
N ASN A 24 1.57 5.66 -0.34
CA ASN A 24 0.94 6.85 0.21
C ASN A 24 0.47 7.77 -0.94
N ALA A 25 -0.58 8.54 -0.68
CA ALA A 25 -1.11 9.53 -1.59
C ALA A 25 -1.86 10.58 -0.80
N VAL A 26 -2.02 11.78 -1.38
CA VAL A 26 -2.76 12.87 -0.73
C VAL A 26 -4.26 12.71 -0.98
N THR A 27 -4.64 12.14 -2.12
CA THR A 27 -6.06 11.90 -2.46
C THR A 27 -6.39 10.43 -2.68
N GLU A 28 -7.67 10.10 -2.55
CA GLU A 28 -8.19 8.75 -2.78
C GLU A 28 -8.02 8.34 -4.25
N GLU A 29 -8.20 9.26 -5.20
CA GLU A 29 -8.04 9.00 -6.62
C GLU A 29 -6.59 8.69 -6.99
N GLU A 30 -5.63 9.40 -6.40
CA GLU A 30 -4.21 9.12 -6.55
C GLU A 30 -3.82 7.77 -5.95
N MET A 31 -4.38 7.43 -4.79
CA MET A 31 -4.19 6.12 -4.16
C MET A 31 -4.75 5.01 -5.05
N GLN A 32 -5.97 5.17 -5.59
CA GLN A 32 -6.60 4.20 -6.48
C GLN A 32 -5.76 4.00 -7.74
N ARG A 33 -5.33 5.09 -8.39
CA ARG A 33 -4.46 5.03 -9.57
C ARG A 33 -3.14 4.32 -9.26
N SER A 34 -2.52 4.63 -8.12
CA SER A 34 -1.26 4.00 -7.70
C SER A 34 -1.45 2.50 -7.47
N MET A 35 -2.58 2.11 -6.89
CA MET A 35 -2.93 0.71 -6.67
C MET A 35 -3.16 -0.04 -7.98
N ASP A 36 -3.84 0.57 -8.95
CA ASP A 36 -4.07 -0.02 -10.27
C ASP A 36 -2.75 -0.27 -11.02
N ILE A 37 -1.83 0.71 -10.98
CA ILE A 37 -0.49 0.58 -11.57
C ILE A 37 0.31 -0.50 -10.85
N PHE A 38 0.26 -0.52 -9.52
CA PHE A 38 0.95 -1.53 -8.72
C PHE A 38 0.42 -2.94 -9.02
N ALA A 39 -0.90 -3.11 -9.12
CA ALA A 39 -1.54 -4.38 -9.47
C ALA A 39 -1.16 -4.86 -10.87
N ALA A 40 -1.15 -3.97 -11.87
CA ALA A 40 -0.68 -4.29 -13.22
C ALA A 40 0.80 -4.68 -13.23
N GLY A 41 1.64 -3.97 -12.46
CA GLY A 41 3.04 -4.30 -12.25
C GLY A 41 3.22 -5.70 -11.66
N CYS A 42 2.56 -5.99 -10.54
CA CYS A 42 2.57 -7.31 -9.90
C CYS A 42 2.17 -8.41 -10.88
N ALA A 43 1.08 -8.22 -11.64
CA ALA A 43 0.64 -9.21 -12.64
C ALA A 43 1.68 -9.47 -13.73
N ASN A 44 2.37 -8.43 -14.21
CA ASN A 44 3.44 -8.57 -15.20
C ASN A 44 4.66 -9.35 -14.67
N PHE A 45 4.89 -9.30 -13.35
CA PHE A 45 5.93 -10.08 -12.67
C PHE A 45 5.42 -11.46 -12.17
N GLY A 46 4.17 -11.83 -12.47
CA GLY A 46 3.56 -13.08 -11.98
C GLY A 46 3.26 -13.08 -10.48
N LEU A 47 3.23 -11.91 -9.84
CA LEU A 47 2.93 -11.75 -8.43
C LEU A 47 1.43 -11.55 -8.21
N THR A 48 0.91 -12.12 -7.13
CA THR A 48 -0.49 -11.95 -6.70
C THR A 48 -0.56 -11.09 -5.46
N ILE A 49 -1.43 -10.09 -5.49
CA ILE A 49 -1.68 -9.21 -4.33
C ILE A 49 -2.68 -9.89 -3.40
N SER A 50 -2.31 -10.06 -2.14
CA SER A 50 -3.19 -10.61 -1.11
C SER A 50 -4.19 -9.54 -0.63
N THR A 51 -5.41 -9.57 -1.16
CA THR A 51 -6.49 -8.66 -0.72
C THR A 51 -6.89 -8.86 0.75
N ALA A 52 -6.57 -10.02 1.33
CA ALA A 52 -6.82 -10.31 2.75
C ALA A 52 -5.82 -9.61 3.68
N GLU A 53 -4.57 -9.46 3.23
CA GLU A 53 -3.50 -8.83 4.01
C GLU A 53 -3.35 -7.34 3.71
N THR A 54 -3.66 -6.92 2.49
CA THR A 54 -3.64 -5.50 2.11
C THR A 54 -4.70 -4.74 2.89
N ALA A 55 -4.27 -3.64 3.52
CA ALA A 55 -5.14 -2.75 4.27
C ALA A 55 -4.93 -1.31 3.80
N VAL A 56 -5.96 -0.49 3.99
CA VAL A 56 -5.91 0.94 3.73
C VAL A 56 -6.14 1.69 5.02
N MET A 57 -5.44 2.81 5.19
CA MET A 57 -5.65 3.73 6.30
C MET A 57 -5.81 5.13 5.72
N HIS A 58 -6.76 5.89 6.25
CA HIS A 58 -6.99 7.29 5.90
C HIS A 58 -6.66 8.12 7.12
N GLN A 59 -5.91 9.21 6.94
CA GLN A 59 -5.54 10.15 8.01
C GLN A 59 -6.17 11.51 7.69
N PRO A 60 -7.46 11.70 8.01
CA PRO A 60 -8.11 12.97 7.77
C PRO A 60 -7.52 14.09 8.66
N PRO A 61 -7.60 15.35 8.22
CA PRO A 61 -7.42 16.49 9.11
C PRO A 61 -8.35 16.39 10.32
N THR A 62 -7.91 16.86 11.49
CA THR A 62 -8.60 16.70 12.79
C THR A 62 -10.06 17.19 12.79
N SER A 63 -10.42 18.12 11.90
CA SER A 63 -11.77 18.69 11.78
C SER A 63 -12.61 18.14 10.63
N ALA A 64 -12.07 17.22 9.83
CA ALA A 64 -12.77 16.69 8.65
C ALA A 64 -13.58 15.44 8.99
N GLU A 65 -14.72 15.27 8.32
CA GLU A 65 -15.50 14.04 8.41
C GLU A 65 -14.67 12.85 7.94
N ASN A 66 -14.64 11.82 8.78
CA ASN A 66 -13.85 10.62 8.56
C ASN A 66 -14.60 9.67 7.62
N ASN A 67 -14.58 10.00 6.33
CA ASN A 67 -15.06 9.10 5.30
C ASN A 67 -14.05 7.96 5.10
N ALA A 68 -14.55 6.72 5.07
CA ALA A 68 -13.73 5.56 4.80
C ALA A 68 -13.37 5.55 3.29
N PRO A 69 -12.08 5.57 2.93
CA PRO A 69 -11.65 5.48 1.53
C PRO A 69 -12.10 4.16 0.91
N ARG A 70 -12.46 4.23 -0.37
CA ARG A 70 -12.95 3.12 -1.17
C ARG A 70 -11.94 2.73 -2.25
N ILE A 71 -10.84 2.15 -1.79
CA ILE A 71 -9.81 1.60 -2.68
C ILE A 71 -10.15 0.16 -3.07
N ASN A 72 -10.14 -0.11 -4.36
CA ASN A 72 -10.45 -1.41 -4.95
C ASN A 72 -9.27 -1.95 -5.73
N VAL A 73 -9.11 -3.28 -5.78
CA VAL A 73 -8.25 -3.97 -6.74
C VAL A 73 -8.96 -5.22 -7.22
N ASN A 74 -8.95 -5.49 -8.52
CA ASN A 74 -9.60 -6.67 -9.11
C ASN A 74 -11.06 -6.88 -8.66
N GLY A 75 -11.81 -5.77 -8.49
CA GLY A 75 -13.20 -5.80 -8.01
C GLY A 75 -13.40 -6.05 -6.51
N SER A 76 -12.31 -6.20 -5.73
CA SER A 76 -12.35 -6.35 -4.28
C SER A 76 -11.91 -5.06 -3.58
N GLN A 77 -12.69 -4.61 -2.59
CA GLN A 77 -12.36 -3.43 -1.79
C GLN A 77 -11.41 -3.81 -0.63
N PHE A 78 -10.41 -2.96 -0.36
CA PHE A 78 -9.54 -3.15 0.80
C PHE A 78 -10.23 -2.81 2.11
N LYS A 79 -9.84 -3.55 3.15
CA LYS A 79 -10.29 -3.27 4.52
C LYS A 79 -9.61 -2.01 5.03
N ASN A 80 -10.43 -1.11 5.58
CA ASN A 80 -9.91 0.03 6.31
C ASN A 80 -9.39 -0.43 7.69
N ARG A 81 -8.18 -0.02 8.06
CA ARG A 81 -7.62 -0.26 9.39
C ARG A 81 -7.37 1.04 10.12
N GLU A 82 -7.64 1.03 11.42
CA GLU A 82 -7.35 2.16 12.32
C GLU A 82 -5.88 2.22 12.72
N HIS A 83 -5.20 1.07 12.66
CA HIS A 83 -3.80 0.92 13.02
C HIS A 83 -3.06 0.15 11.92
N PHE A 84 -1.94 0.71 11.48
CA PHE A 84 -1.05 0.10 10.52
C PHE A 84 0.25 -0.26 11.23
N ALA A 85 0.60 -1.54 11.26
CA ALA A 85 1.89 -1.99 11.79
C ALA A 85 2.83 -2.23 10.61
N TYR A 86 3.89 -1.43 10.50
CA TYR A 86 4.87 -1.54 9.42
C TYR A 86 6.28 -1.40 9.99
N LEU A 87 7.15 -2.36 9.71
CA LEU A 87 8.54 -2.38 10.17
C LEU A 87 8.70 -2.06 11.67
N ARG A 88 7.87 -2.69 12.52
CA ARG A 88 7.79 -2.48 13.99
C ARG A 88 7.27 -1.10 14.43
N SER A 89 7.00 -0.18 13.51
CA SER A 89 6.29 1.06 13.79
C SER A 89 4.79 0.85 13.73
N ARG A 90 4.02 1.55 14.57
CA ARG A 90 2.56 1.53 14.55
C ARG A 90 2.04 2.91 14.20
N LEU A 91 1.53 3.05 12.99
CA LEU A 91 0.83 4.23 12.53
C LEU A 91 -0.64 4.13 12.95
N SER A 92 -1.26 5.27 13.30
CA SER A 92 -2.67 5.35 13.62
C SER A 92 -3.37 6.33 12.68
N ARG A 93 -4.68 6.18 12.53
CA ARG A 93 -5.57 7.18 11.92
C ARG A 93 -5.37 8.58 12.52
N ASN A 94 -5.07 8.66 13.81
CA ASN A 94 -4.87 9.93 14.48
C ASN A 94 -3.51 10.53 14.11
N THR A 95 -3.53 11.75 13.61
CA THR A 95 -2.33 12.51 13.20
C THR A 95 -1.78 13.37 14.34
N ARG A 96 -2.43 13.39 15.51
CA ARG A 96 -1.95 14.13 16.69
C ARG A 96 -0.73 13.43 17.28
N ILE A 97 0.39 14.14 17.25
CA ILE A 97 1.68 13.67 17.78
C ILE A 97 1.55 13.29 19.26
N ASP A 98 0.80 14.07 20.05
CA ASP A 98 0.61 13.81 21.49
C ASP A 98 -0.01 12.44 21.77
N ASP A 99 -1.04 12.08 20.99
CA ASP A 99 -1.75 10.81 21.15
C ASP A 99 -0.87 9.62 20.74
N GLU A 100 -0.04 9.80 19.71
CA GLU A 100 0.95 8.80 19.30
C GLU A 100 2.05 8.60 20.36
N VAL A 101 2.58 9.70 20.91
CA VAL A 101 3.60 9.67 21.96
C VAL A 101 3.06 9.01 23.23
N ALA A 102 1.85 9.38 23.67
CA ALA A 102 1.20 8.77 24.82
C ALA A 102 1.01 7.25 24.63
N GLN A 103 0.58 6.82 23.44
CA GLN A 103 0.44 5.40 23.11
C GLN A 103 1.78 4.65 23.12
N ARG A 104 2.87 5.27 22.67
CA ARG A 104 4.22 4.67 22.73
C ARG A 104 4.71 4.53 24.17
N ILE A 105 4.52 5.55 24.99
CA ILE A 105 4.90 5.53 26.42
C ILE A 105 4.12 4.42 27.16
N SER A 106 2.81 4.34 26.95
CA SER A 106 1.94 3.33 27.60
C SER A 106 2.32 1.88 27.30
N LYS A 107 3.09 1.60 26.25
CA LYS A 107 3.56 0.25 25.91
C LYS A 107 4.98 -0.05 26.39
N ALA A 108 5.73 1.00 26.72
CA ALA A 108 7.09 0.88 27.23
C ALA A 108 7.13 0.77 28.76
N CYS A 109 6.11 1.29 29.44
CA CYS A 109 5.84 1.09 30.86
C CYS A 109 5.01 -0.18 31.08
#